data_AF-A0A6I6F2S1-F1
#
_entry.id   AF-A0A6I6F2S1-F1
#
_cell.length_a   1.000
_cell.length_b   1.000
_cell.length_c   1.000
_cell.angle_alpha   90.00
_cell.angle_beta   90.00
_cell.angle_gamma   90.00
#
_symmetry.space_group_name_H-M   'P 1'
#
loop_
_entity.id
_entity.type
_entity.pdbx_description
1 polymer ?
#
loop_
_entity_poly.entity_id
_entity_poly.type
_entity_poly.pdbx_seq_one_letter_code
_entity_poly.pdbx_strand_id
1 'polypeptide(L)'
;MTHTGSTGPGTAPVPAQNPAPAQSPAQNPAPDPGAARSRWRRLRAADARLRRLYRRTDHRGHIALLIYGLALGCVGVFDVYRGLNLTVRTDGAVLVAAAAVIVGGSGVALRPKEPPSPAHRWAPPAAYLAVLLAAGWIIFHVQSNFVLQPALVGTTAVVACASAVALLLLYGRLREGPPAPAAAPERRVEVTAGATLSAGRLTALATVLGASLALPQFWYASHYEPANAPTVVAVENSIEDVEVRGAHVEFTVNITLKNTGRTPVRVLTSLYEITGTDVTVRPRPVPPDRLPVGDLMGGNYGAAARLSTYATYGEPQLIQVGPIGEDHAWIGPDEEYATTLRGHAPAGRFGLLRVTTDVAVARADRVEVADGPRSTHRRVKDCGGVRMAEIRRPIAHPGTFDWLTESDRELVTYWVFSGEGHSDASPWWPPFPWTSVSIQHTGHGCGHALQPDHDGLEERAMVGWAGSVAEAPVPAPPR
;
A
#
# COMPACT_ATOMS: atom_id res chain seq x y z
N MET A 1 -37.22 -17.29 -20.53
CA MET A 1 -36.06 -18.20 -20.47
C MET A 1 -35.87 -18.60 -19.02
N THR A 2 -35.95 -19.90 -18.78
CA THR A 2 -36.02 -20.58 -17.48
C THR A 2 -34.66 -20.63 -16.80
N HIS A 3 -34.60 -20.17 -15.53
CA HIS A 3 -33.42 -20.29 -14.68
C HIS A 3 -33.20 -21.75 -14.26
N THR A 4 -32.10 -22.34 -14.72
CA THR A 4 -31.56 -23.60 -14.21
C THR A 4 -30.69 -23.32 -12.99
N GLY A 5 -31.08 -23.92 -11.86
CA GLY A 5 -30.36 -23.88 -10.60
C GLY A 5 -29.13 -24.77 -10.60
N SER A 6 -28.04 -24.26 -10.01
CA SER A 6 -26.82 -25.00 -9.70
C SER A 6 -26.89 -25.52 -8.26
N THR A 7 -26.88 -26.83 -8.12
CA THR A 7 -26.83 -27.58 -6.86
C THR A 7 -25.39 -27.68 -6.37
N GLY A 8 -25.09 -27.04 -5.25
CA GLY A 8 -23.82 -27.20 -4.53
C GLY A 8 -23.71 -28.56 -3.80
N PRO A 9 -22.48 -29.01 -3.46
CA PRO A 9 -22.23 -30.34 -2.93
C PRO A 9 -22.76 -30.51 -1.50
N GLY A 10 -23.36 -31.67 -1.27
CA GLY A 10 -24.05 -32.04 -0.04
C GLY A 10 -23.16 -32.03 1.19
N THR A 11 -23.54 -31.21 2.17
CA THR A 11 -23.17 -31.36 3.56
C THR A 11 -23.72 -32.69 4.09
N ALA A 12 -22.82 -33.59 4.49
CA ALA A 12 -23.17 -34.85 5.13
C ALA A 12 -24.00 -34.61 6.40
N PRO A 13 -25.03 -35.43 6.67
CA PRO A 13 -25.82 -35.33 7.88
C PRO A 13 -24.95 -35.62 9.11
N VAL A 14 -24.83 -34.62 9.99
CA VAL A 14 -24.24 -34.78 11.31
C VAL A 14 -25.08 -35.81 12.08
N PRO A 15 -24.50 -36.91 12.59
CA PRO A 15 -25.25 -37.89 13.36
C PRO A 15 -25.82 -37.23 14.61
N ALA A 16 -27.12 -37.44 14.83
CA ALA A 16 -27.83 -37.03 16.03
C ALA A 16 -27.08 -37.53 17.27
N GLN A 17 -26.39 -36.62 17.96
CA GLN A 17 -25.81 -36.91 19.27
C GLN A 17 -26.97 -37.11 20.24
N ASN A 18 -27.07 -38.34 20.75
CA ASN A 18 -27.95 -38.69 21.85
C ASN A 18 -27.82 -37.65 22.98
N PRO A 19 -28.93 -37.13 23.53
CA PRO A 19 -28.87 -36.27 24.69
C PRO A 19 -28.19 -37.05 25.82
N ALA A 20 -27.02 -36.57 26.24
CA ALA A 20 -26.32 -37.11 27.39
C ALA A 20 -27.25 -37.10 28.60
N PRO A 21 -27.26 -38.16 29.42
CA PRO A 21 -28.11 -38.23 30.60
C PRO A 21 -27.84 -37.01 31.48
N ALA A 22 -28.91 -36.37 31.94
CA ALA A 22 -28.87 -35.25 32.87
C ALA A 22 -27.92 -35.61 34.03
N GLN A 23 -26.73 -34.99 34.02
CA GLN A 23 -25.79 -35.12 35.13
C GLN A 23 -26.47 -34.50 36.34
N SER A 24 -26.76 -35.34 37.33
CA SER A 24 -27.19 -34.93 38.66
C SER A 24 -26.35 -33.74 39.12
N PRO A 25 -26.94 -32.73 39.78
CA PRO A 25 -26.21 -31.57 40.26
C PRO A 25 -25.10 -32.07 41.19
N ALA A 26 -23.87 -32.07 40.67
CA ALA A 26 -22.69 -32.37 41.46
C ALA A 26 -22.68 -31.34 42.58
N GLN A 27 -22.89 -31.82 43.81
CA GLN A 27 -22.71 -31.03 45.01
C GLN A 27 -21.27 -30.50 44.97
N ASN A 28 -21.09 -29.25 44.55
CA ASN A 28 -19.81 -28.57 44.62
C ASN A 28 -19.34 -28.69 46.07
N PRO A 29 -18.25 -29.41 46.36
CA PRO A 29 -17.80 -29.57 47.73
C PRO A 29 -17.54 -28.18 48.30
N ALA A 30 -18.06 -27.94 49.50
CA ALA A 30 -17.89 -26.66 50.18
C ALA A 30 -16.40 -26.28 50.14
N PRO A 31 -16.04 -25.06 49.72
CA PRO A 31 -14.66 -24.67 49.49
C PRO A 31 -13.86 -24.91 50.77
N ASP A 32 -12.87 -25.80 50.69
CA ASP A 32 -12.04 -26.18 51.82
C ASP A 32 -11.43 -24.90 52.45
N PRO A 33 -11.82 -24.56 53.70
CA PRO A 33 -11.33 -23.35 54.36
C PRO A 33 -9.80 -23.38 54.56
N GLY A 34 -9.18 -24.57 54.53
CA GLY A 34 -7.72 -24.74 54.52
C GLY A 34 -7.08 -24.24 53.22
N ALA A 35 -7.67 -24.55 52.07
CA ALA A 35 -7.19 -24.10 50.76
C ALA A 35 -7.24 -22.57 50.63
N ALA A 36 -8.33 -21.94 51.09
CA ALA A 36 -8.47 -20.49 51.09
C ALA A 36 -7.41 -19.81 51.99
N ARG A 37 -7.20 -20.30 53.22
CA ARG A 37 -6.17 -19.76 54.13
C ARG A 37 -4.76 -19.92 53.56
N SER A 38 -4.47 -21.04 52.89
CA SER A 38 -3.17 -21.27 52.24
C SER A 38 -2.91 -20.29 51.08
N ARG A 39 -3.96 -19.95 50.31
CA ARG A 39 -3.91 -18.99 49.20
C ARG A 39 -3.65 -17.59 49.72
N TRP A 40 -4.34 -17.18 50.78
CA TRP A 40 -4.12 -15.88 51.44
C TRP A 40 -2.71 -15.73 52.01
N ARG A 41 -2.16 -16.77 52.64
CA ARG A 41 -0.77 -16.75 53.13
C ARG A 41 0.24 -16.61 51.99
N ARG A 42 0.04 -17.33 50.87
CA ARG A 42 0.88 -17.22 49.67
C ARG A 42 0.82 -15.81 49.05
N LEU A 43 -0.37 -15.21 48.95
CA LEU A 43 -0.53 -13.85 48.43
C LEU A 43 0.13 -12.79 49.32
N ARG A 44 -0.01 -12.89 50.65
CA ARG A 44 0.69 -11.97 51.59
C ARG A 44 2.20 -12.11 51.53
N ALA A 45 2.71 -13.33 51.41
CA ALA A 45 4.14 -13.58 51.25
C ALA A 45 4.68 -13.01 49.93
N ALA A 46 3.92 -13.13 48.83
CA ALA A 46 4.27 -12.55 47.54
C ALA A 46 4.28 -11.00 47.59
N ASP A 47 3.26 -10.38 48.17
CA ASP A 47 3.16 -8.93 48.35
C ASP A 47 4.32 -8.38 49.22
N ALA A 48 4.65 -9.06 50.33
CA ALA A 48 5.80 -8.69 51.16
C ALA A 48 7.14 -8.79 50.40
N ARG A 49 7.30 -9.78 49.51
CA ARG A 49 8.48 -9.91 48.64
C ARG A 49 8.55 -8.79 47.61
N LEU A 50 7.44 -8.47 46.96
CA LEU A 50 7.35 -7.38 45.97
C LEU A 50 7.66 -6.02 46.60
N ARG A 51 7.17 -5.74 47.81
CA ARG A 51 7.49 -4.49 48.54
C ARG A 51 8.96 -4.39 48.92
N ARG A 52 9.59 -5.49 49.35
CA ARG A 52 11.05 -5.53 49.60
C ARG A 52 11.84 -5.31 48.32
N LEU A 53 11.40 -5.91 47.22
CA LEU A 53 12.03 -5.75 45.91
C LEU A 53 11.94 -4.28 45.47
N TYR A 54 10.74 -3.70 45.50
CA TYR A 54 10.48 -2.29 45.21
C TYR A 54 11.44 -1.37 45.98
N ARG A 55 11.55 -1.51 47.31
CA ARG A 55 12.43 -0.64 48.12
C ARG A 55 13.91 -0.75 47.73
N ARG A 56 14.36 -1.93 47.30
CA ARG A 56 15.74 -2.13 46.82
C ARG A 56 15.94 -1.56 45.41
N THR A 57 14.91 -1.63 44.59
CA THR A 57 14.95 -1.21 43.19
C THR A 57 14.48 0.23 42.99
N ASP A 58 13.97 0.92 44.00
CA ASP A 58 13.33 2.24 43.83
C ASP A 58 14.29 3.23 43.16
N HIS A 59 15.43 3.52 43.79
CA HIS A 59 16.41 4.44 43.23
C HIS A 59 17.01 3.96 41.89
N ARG A 60 17.39 2.67 41.81
CA ARG A 60 18.01 2.08 40.61
C ARG A 60 17.03 1.99 39.43
N GLY A 61 15.75 1.76 39.72
CA GLY A 61 14.66 1.66 38.75
C GLY A 61 14.37 3.02 38.14
N HIS A 62 14.36 4.09 38.93
CA HIS A 62 14.25 5.45 38.40
C HIS A 62 15.44 5.84 37.52
N ILE A 63 16.67 5.43 37.87
CA ILE A 63 17.84 5.62 36.99
C ILE A 63 17.67 4.84 35.67
N ALA A 64 17.22 3.58 35.74
CA ALA A 64 16.98 2.77 34.55
C ALA A 64 15.90 3.37 33.64
N LEU A 65 14.79 3.86 34.21
CA LEU A 65 13.73 4.54 33.46
C LEU A 65 14.18 5.89 32.89
N LEU A 66 15.04 6.64 33.60
CA LEU A 66 15.65 7.86 33.08
C LEU A 66 16.49 7.57 31.82
N ILE A 67 17.36 6.56 31.89
CA ILE A 67 18.19 6.12 30.75
C ILE A 67 17.32 5.65 29.59
N TYR A 68 16.30 4.84 29.88
CA TYR A 68 15.33 4.40 28.88
C TYR A 68 14.61 5.58 28.22
N GLY A 69 14.16 6.55 29.01
CA GLY A 69 13.52 7.77 28.50
C GLY A 69 14.45 8.58 27.60
N LEU A 70 15.72 8.74 27.96
CA LEU A 70 16.71 9.42 27.12
C LEU A 70 16.94 8.68 25.80
N ALA A 71 17.12 7.36 25.84
CA ALA A 71 17.27 6.54 24.64
C ALA A 71 16.04 6.62 23.73
N LEU A 72 14.84 6.54 24.31
CA LEU A 72 13.57 6.69 23.60
C LEU A 72 13.44 8.07 22.96
N GLY A 73 13.89 9.12 23.66
CA GLY A 73 13.91 10.49 23.14
C GLY A 73 14.87 10.65 21.97
N CYS A 74 16.06 10.05 22.02
CA CYS A 74 16.99 10.04 20.90
C CYS A 74 16.41 9.35 19.66
N VAL A 75 15.76 8.20 19.83
CA VAL A 75 15.06 7.49 18.74
C VAL A 75 13.93 8.37 18.19
N GLY A 76 13.09 8.93 19.05
CA GLY A 76 11.99 9.79 18.63
C GLY A 76 12.45 11.03 17.87
N VAL A 77 13.52 11.69 18.34
CA VAL A 77 14.13 12.84 17.64
C VAL A 77 14.67 12.40 16.28
N PHE A 78 15.36 11.26 16.22
CA PHE A 78 15.84 10.71 14.96
C PHE A 78 14.68 10.49 13.98
N ASP A 79 13.59 9.86 14.42
CA ASP A 79 12.42 9.58 13.59
C ASP A 79 11.70 10.86 13.12
N VAL A 80 11.62 11.90 13.97
CA VAL A 80 11.07 13.22 13.60
C VAL A 80 11.88 13.86 12.48
N TYR A 81 13.22 13.82 12.55
CA TYR A 81 14.09 14.50 11.58
C TYR A 81 14.44 13.66 10.34
N ARG A 82 14.53 12.34 10.47
CA ARG A 82 14.99 11.41 9.42
C ARG A 82 13.88 10.52 8.87
N GLY A 83 12.69 10.52 9.47
CA GLY A 83 11.54 9.79 8.97
C GLY A 83 11.22 10.16 7.52
N LEU A 84 11.20 9.16 6.64
CA LEU A 84 10.91 9.34 5.21
C LEU A 84 9.44 9.71 4.96
N ASN A 85 8.55 9.22 5.82
CA ASN A 85 7.10 9.41 5.72
C ASN A 85 6.56 10.10 6.98
N LEU A 86 5.42 10.79 6.86
CA LEU A 86 4.80 11.52 7.97
C LEU A 86 4.49 10.62 9.16
N THR A 87 4.03 9.38 8.91
CA THR A 87 3.76 8.38 9.96
C THR A 87 4.97 8.13 10.87
N VAL A 88 6.15 7.94 10.28
CA VAL A 88 7.39 7.74 11.05
C VAL A 88 7.73 8.98 11.88
N ARG A 89 7.54 10.18 11.30
CA ARG A 89 7.78 11.43 12.03
C ARG A 89 6.79 11.64 13.18
N THR A 90 5.52 11.25 13.00
CA THR A 90 4.50 11.34 14.06
C THR A 90 4.75 10.32 15.16
N ASP A 91 5.15 9.10 14.82
CA ASP A 91 5.60 8.11 15.81
C ASP A 91 6.77 8.66 16.61
N GLY A 92 7.76 9.24 15.91
CA GLY A 92 8.87 9.94 16.54
C GLY A 92 8.44 11.02 17.51
N ALA A 93 7.48 11.87 17.13
CA ALA A 93 6.95 12.93 18.00
C ALA A 93 6.27 12.38 19.26
N VAL A 94 5.49 11.29 19.12
CA VAL A 94 4.87 10.59 20.26
C VAL A 94 5.94 10.02 21.20
N LEU A 95 7.00 9.41 20.65
CA LEU A 95 8.12 8.90 21.44
C LEU A 95 8.90 10.00 22.17
N VAL A 96 9.11 11.16 21.54
CA VAL A 96 9.72 12.34 22.19
C VAL A 96 8.86 12.85 23.34
N ALA A 97 7.54 12.94 23.15
CA ALA A 97 6.62 13.36 24.19
C ALA A 97 6.63 12.38 25.38
N ALA A 98 6.59 11.07 25.11
CA ALA A 98 6.70 10.04 26.14
C ALA A 98 8.04 10.13 26.87
N ALA A 99 9.15 10.29 26.14
CA ALA A 99 10.49 10.46 26.70
C ALA A 99 10.57 11.66 27.65
N ALA A 100 10.01 12.81 27.29
CA ALA A 100 9.99 13.99 28.15
C ALA A 100 9.26 13.73 29.48
N VAL A 101 8.11 13.03 29.44
CA VAL A 101 7.36 12.65 30.66
C VAL A 101 8.15 11.66 31.51
N ILE A 102 8.79 10.66 30.89
CA ILE A 102 9.58 9.64 31.58
C ILE A 102 10.81 10.27 32.26
N VAL A 103 11.57 11.09 31.53
CA VAL A 103 12.77 11.77 32.02
C VAL A 103 12.41 12.76 33.12
N GLY A 104 11.36 13.58 32.91
CA GLY A 104 10.90 14.54 33.91
C GLY A 104 10.41 13.86 35.19
N GLY A 105 9.56 12.84 35.08
CA GLY A 105 9.01 12.15 36.25
C GLY A 105 10.05 11.34 37.02
N SER A 106 10.98 10.67 36.31
CA SER A 106 12.09 9.95 36.93
C SER A 106 13.11 10.90 37.56
N GLY A 107 13.38 12.04 36.90
CA GLY A 107 14.24 13.10 37.44
C GLY A 107 13.69 13.71 38.73
N VAL A 108 12.37 13.96 38.80
CA VAL A 108 11.70 14.41 40.04
C VAL A 108 11.83 13.36 41.14
N ALA A 109 11.66 12.07 40.85
CA ALA A 109 11.80 11.01 41.84
C ALA A 109 13.23 10.86 42.40
N LEU A 110 14.25 11.23 41.63
CA LEU A 110 15.65 11.14 42.02
C LEU A 110 16.14 12.35 42.82
N ARG A 111 15.36 13.44 42.92
CA ARG A 111 15.76 14.62 43.70
C ARG A 111 15.80 14.32 45.19
N PRO A 112 16.77 14.89 45.94
CA PRO A 112 16.83 14.76 47.38
C PRO A 112 15.53 15.30 48.02
N LYS A 113 15.09 14.68 49.12
CA LYS A 113 13.81 14.93 49.80
C LYS A 113 13.77 16.32 50.45
N GLU A 114 13.64 17.34 49.63
CA GLU A 114 13.15 18.66 50.01
C GLU A 114 11.63 18.60 50.31
N PRO A 115 11.02 19.60 50.98
CA PRO A 115 9.62 19.54 51.38
C PRO A 115 8.72 19.10 50.21
N PRO A 116 7.74 18.21 50.46
CA PRO A 116 7.03 17.49 49.42
C PRO A 116 6.26 18.45 48.51
N SER A 117 6.86 18.79 47.38
CA SER A 117 6.17 19.54 46.33
C SER A 117 5.09 18.65 45.71
N PRO A 118 3.95 19.23 45.27
CA PRO A 118 2.88 18.46 44.64
C PRO A 118 3.36 17.65 43.42
N ALA A 119 4.43 18.08 42.76
CA ALA A 119 5.08 17.36 41.67
C ALA A 119 5.60 15.96 42.08
N HIS A 120 6.15 15.80 43.29
CA HIS A 120 6.63 14.52 43.78
C HIS A 120 5.51 13.48 43.93
N ARG A 121 4.25 13.92 44.05
CA ARG A 121 3.08 13.02 44.18
C ARG A 121 2.66 12.44 42.83
N TRP A 122 2.71 13.23 41.75
CA TRP A 122 2.11 12.87 40.46
C TRP A 122 3.11 12.58 39.34
N ALA A 123 4.31 13.17 39.37
CA ALA A 123 5.26 13.03 38.27
C ALA A 123 5.81 11.59 38.11
N PRO A 124 6.20 10.86 39.19
CA PRO A 124 6.67 9.49 39.05
C PRO A 124 5.60 8.50 38.51
N PRO A 125 4.34 8.49 38.99
CA PRO A 125 3.33 7.60 38.40
C PRO A 125 2.97 7.97 36.96
N ALA A 126 3.04 9.25 36.58
CA ALA A 126 2.90 9.67 35.19
C ALA A 126 4.02 9.10 34.30
N ALA A 127 5.28 9.10 34.78
CA ALA A 127 6.39 8.45 34.07
C ALA A 127 6.15 6.94 33.89
N TYR A 128 5.65 6.23 34.91
CA TYR A 128 5.38 4.80 34.78
C TYR A 128 4.28 4.51 33.76
N LEU A 129 3.20 5.29 33.78
CA LEU A 129 2.12 5.17 32.79
C LEU A 129 2.62 5.49 31.38
N ALA A 130 3.48 6.51 31.22
CA ALA A 130 4.08 6.85 29.94
C ALA A 130 4.95 5.69 29.38
N VAL A 131 5.73 5.00 30.22
CA VAL A 131 6.47 3.79 29.82
C VAL A 131 5.52 2.71 29.32
N LEU A 132 4.43 2.44 30.03
CA LEU A 132 3.47 1.39 29.65
C LEU A 132 2.71 1.72 28.37
N LEU A 133 2.32 2.99 28.20
CA LEU A 133 1.66 3.46 26.97
C LEU A 133 2.62 3.41 25.77
N ALA A 134 3.86 3.88 25.94
CA ALA A 134 4.88 3.80 24.89
C ALA A 134 5.19 2.33 24.54
N ALA A 135 5.28 1.44 25.52
CA ALA A 135 5.46 0.01 25.29
C ALA A 135 4.30 -0.60 24.50
N GLY A 136 3.05 -0.30 24.87
CA GLY A 136 1.87 -0.73 24.14
C GLY A 136 1.84 -0.20 22.70
N TRP A 137 2.20 1.08 22.52
CA TRP A 137 2.30 1.71 21.20
C TRP A 137 3.34 1.03 20.30
N ILE A 138 4.55 0.82 20.83
CA ILE A 138 5.65 0.15 20.12
C ILE A 138 5.22 -1.28 19.74
N ILE A 139 4.65 -2.04 20.67
CA ILE A 139 4.19 -3.42 20.38
C ILE A 139 3.12 -3.45 19.29
N PHE A 140 2.19 -2.49 19.28
CA PHE A 140 1.14 -2.40 18.26
C PHE A 140 1.70 -2.03 16.87
N HIS A 141 2.73 -1.19 16.81
CA HIS A 141 3.34 -0.72 15.56
C HIS A 141 4.46 -1.62 15.03
N VAL A 142 4.92 -2.61 15.80
CA VAL A 142 5.81 -3.67 15.32
C VAL A 142 5.01 -4.59 14.39
N GLN A 143 4.78 -4.12 13.16
CA GLN A 143 4.32 -4.95 12.06
C GLN A 143 5.55 -5.55 11.37
N SER A 144 5.67 -6.87 11.47
CA SER A 144 6.81 -7.65 11.00
C SER A 144 6.98 -7.58 9.48
N ASN A 145 7.76 -6.61 9.01
CA ASN A 145 8.44 -6.70 7.72
C ASN A 145 9.93 -7.02 7.95
N PHE A 146 10.30 -8.21 7.50
CA PHE A 146 11.58 -8.90 7.65
C PHE A 146 12.77 -8.09 7.12
N VAL A 147 13.62 -7.51 7.99
CA VAL A 147 15.06 -7.31 7.64
C VAL A 147 16.03 -7.44 8.84
N LEU A 148 15.63 -7.23 10.11
CA LEU A 148 16.58 -7.35 11.25
C LEU A 148 15.96 -7.94 12.53
N GLN A 149 15.79 -9.27 12.54
CA GLN A 149 15.26 -10.01 13.69
C GLN A 149 16.04 -9.79 15.00
N PRO A 150 17.39 -9.71 15.03
CA PRO A 150 18.12 -9.47 16.28
C PRO A 150 17.85 -8.09 16.88
N ALA A 151 17.69 -7.06 16.04
CA ALA A 151 17.36 -5.72 16.50
C ALA A 151 15.97 -5.71 17.13
N LEU A 152 15.00 -6.37 16.50
CA LEU A 152 13.62 -6.50 16.99
C LEU A 152 13.55 -7.25 18.33
N VAL A 153 14.30 -8.35 18.48
CA VAL A 153 14.40 -9.10 19.75
C VAL A 153 15.04 -8.22 20.83
N GLY A 154 16.10 -7.49 20.49
CA GLY A 154 16.79 -6.57 21.38
C GLY A 154 15.88 -5.44 21.88
N THR A 155 15.18 -4.74 20.98
CA THR A 155 14.21 -3.70 21.37
C THR A 155 13.06 -4.25 22.18
N THR A 156 12.51 -5.40 21.81
CA THR A 156 11.43 -6.06 22.58
C THR A 156 11.88 -6.39 23.99
N ALA A 157 13.09 -6.93 24.17
CA ALA A 157 13.65 -7.23 25.49
C ALA A 157 13.85 -5.97 26.34
N VAL A 158 14.33 -4.86 25.74
CA VAL A 158 14.50 -3.58 26.44
C VAL A 158 13.14 -3.00 26.86
N VAL A 159 12.15 -3.00 25.97
CA VAL A 159 10.79 -2.51 26.25
C VAL A 159 10.09 -3.35 27.33
N ALA A 160 10.23 -4.67 27.28
CA ALA A 160 9.68 -5.58 28.29
C ALA A 160 10.32 -5.35 29.67
N CYS A 161 11.65 -5.20 29.72
CA CYS A 161 12.37 -4.88 30.97
C CYS A 161 11.93 -3.53 31.55
N ALA A 162 11.85 -2.48 30.72
CA ALA A 162 11.39 -1.16 31.15
C ALA A 162 9.95 -1.20 31.68
N SER A 163 9.05 -1.94 31.01
CA SER A 163 7.66 -2.14 31.42
C SER A 163 7.54 -2.88 32.74
N ALA A 164 8.35 -3.93 32.95
CA ALA A 164 8.39 -4.68 34.20
C ALA A 164 8.86 -3.80 35.38
N VAL A 165 9.88 -2.97 35.16
CA VAL A 165 10.35 -1.98 36.14
C VAL A 165 9.25 -0.96 36.45
N ALA A 166 8.62 -0.37 35.43
CA ALA A 166 7.53 0.58 35.61
C ALA A 166 6.35 -0.02 36.38
N LEU A 167 5.93 -1.26 36.07
CA LEU A 167 4.88 -1.97 36.81
C LEU A 167 5.26 -2.23 38.26
N LEU A 168 6.50 -2.65 38.53
CA LEU A 168 6.98 -2.88 39.89
C LEU A 168 6.99 -1.59 40.72
N LEU A 169 7.43 -0.48 40.14
CA LEU A 169 7.45 0.83 40.79
C LEU A 169 6.04 1.38 41.01
N LEU A 170 5.15 1.24 40.01
CA LEU A 170 3.75 1.63 40.13
C LEU A 170 3.04 0.81 41.21
N TYR A 171 3.25 -0.52 41.24
CA TYR A 171 2.70 -1.41 42.25
C TYR A 171 3.18 -1.06 43.67
N GLY A 172 4.48 -0.87 43.85
CA GLY A 172 5.07 -0.50 45.15
C GLY A 172 4.47 0.81 45.67
N ARG A 173 4.35 1.80 44.79
CA ARG A 173 3.80 3.11 45.13
C ARG A 173 2.31 3.08 45.49
N LEU A 174 1.50 2.31 44.76
CA LEU A 174 0.08 2.13 45.09
C LEU A 174 -0.11 1.40 46.43
N ARG A 175 0.86 0.56 46.83
CA ARG A 175 0.81 -0.26 48.05
C ARG A 175 1.39 0.41 49.29
N GLU A 176 2.30 1.38 49.15
CA GLU A 176 2.82 2.13 50.31
C GLU A 176 1.81 3.12 50.88
N GLY A 177 0.73 3.42 50.15
CA GLY A 177 -0.32 4.35 50.57
C GLY A 177 0.20 5.80 50.68
N PRO A 178 -0.69 6.79 50.78
CA PRO A 178 -0.26 8.13 51.18
C PRO A 178 0.42 8.02 52.55
N PRO A 179 1.56 8.70 52.80
CA PRO A 179 2.18 8.70 54.11
C PRO A 179 1.12 9.09 55.15
N ALA A 180 1.02 8.32 56.24
CA ALA A 180 0.11 8.62 57.33
C ALA A 180 0.25 10.10 57.68
N PRO A 181 -0.86 10.87 57.73
CA PRO A 181 -0.76 12.29 58.02
C PRO A 181 -0.06 12.42 59.38
N ALA A 182 1.16 12.96 59.37
CA ALA A 182 1.73 13.49 60.59
C ALA A 182 0.67 14.43 61.17
N ALA A 183 0.41 14.34 62.48
CA ALA A 183 -0.56 15.18 63.19
C ALA A 183 -0.18 16.66 62.99
N ALA A 184 -0.62 17.21 61.88
CA ALA A 184 -0.54 18.60 61.50
C ALA A 184 -1.95 19.15 61.63
N PRO A 185 -2.10 20.38 62.15
CA PRO A 185 -3.40 20.96 62.47
C PRO A 185 -4.31 20.92 61.24
N GLU A 186 -5.62 20.80 61.46
CA GLU A 186 -6.70 20.77 60.47
C GLU A 186 -6.59 21.90 59.43
N ARG A 187 -5.65 21.77 58.51
CA ARG A 187 -5.61 22.57 57.30
C ARG A 187 -6.56 21.85 56.38
N ARG A 188 -7.83 22.27 56.43
CA ARG A 188 -8.84 21.95 55.41
C ARG A 188 -8.11 21.91 54.08
N VAL A 189 -8.17 20.76 53.41
CA VAL A 189 -7.73 20.64 52.03
C VAL A 189 -8.70 21.49 51.22
N GLU A 190 -8.49 22.82 51.24
CA GLU A 190 -8.80 23.65 50.10
C GLU A 190 -8.04 22.99 48.95
N VAL A 191 -8.77 22.21 48.16
CA VAL A 191 -8.40 21.94 46.78
C VAL A 191 -8.33 23.32 46.15
N THR A 192 -7.16 23.95 46.30
CA THR A 192 -6.92 25.31 45.84
C THR A 192 -7.31 25.32 44.37
N ALA A 193 -8.19 26.23 43.98
CA ALA A 193 -8.64 26.37 42.59
C ALA A 193 -7.44 26.38 41.61
N GLY A 194 -6.25 26.80 42.06
CA GLY A 194 -4.97 26.70 41.35
C GLY A 194 -4.52 25.29 40.95
N ALA A 195 -4.78 24.24 41.75
CA ALA A 195 -4.45 22.87 41.38
C ALA A 195 -5.35 22.35 40.25
N THR A 196 -6.65 22.67 40.32
CA THR A 196 -7.61 22.35 39.25
C THR A 196 -7.34 23.15 37.98
N LEU A 197 -6.97 24.42 38.11
CA LEU A 197 -6.55 25.29 36.99
C LEU A 197 -5.26 24.80 36.32
N SER A 198 -4.26 24.39 37.10
CA SER A 198 -2.99 23.89 36.55
C SER A 198 -3.17 22.52 35.89
N ALA A 199 -3.95 21.61 36.49
CA ALA A 199 -4.33 20.36 35.85
C ALA A 199 -5.12 20.60 34.55
N GLY A 200 -6.13 21.48 34.58
CA GLY A 200 -6.92 21.85 33.39
C GLY A 200 -6.07 22.45 32.28
N ARG A 201 -5.10 23.32 32.62
CA ARG A 201 -4.15 23.88 31.64
C ARG A 201 -3.24 22.82 31.03
N LEU A 202 -2.74 21.88 31.84
CA LEU A 202 -1.91 20.78 31.35
C LEU A 202 -2.71 19.83 30.45
N THR A 203 -3.95 19.50 30.82
CA THR A 203 -4.83 18.70 29.98
C THR A 203 -5.18 19.42 28.69
N ALA A 204 -5.54 20.70 28.73
CA ALA A 204 -5.82 21.49 27.54
C ALA A 204 -4.60 21.58 26.62
N LEU A 205 -3.40 21.81 27.17
CA LEU A 205 -2.15 21.80 26.40
C LEU A 205 -1.89 20.43 25.78
N ALA A 206 -2.08 19.34 26.53
CA ALA A 206 -1.91 17.98 26.01
C ALA A 206 -2.93 17.65 24.91
N THR A 207 -4.18 18.09 25.05
CA THR A 207 -5.22 17.93 24.01
C THR A 207 -4.90 18.73 22.77
N VAL A 208 -4.46 19.98 22.91
CA VAL A 208 -4.05 20.82 21.77
C VAL A 208 -2.84 20.22 21.05
N LEU A 209 -1.83 19.77 21.80
CA LEU A 209 -0.65 19.10 21.22
C LEU A 209 -1.05 17.79 20.52
N GLY A 210 -1.87 16.96 21.18
CA GLY A 210 -2.39 15.72 20.60
C GLY A 210 -3.18 15.97 19.32
N ALA A 211 -4.09 16.95 19.32
CA ALA A 211 -4.85 17.34 18.14
C ALA A 211 -3.95 17.92 17.04
N SER A 212 -2.95 18.73 17.38
CA SER A 212 -2.02 19.32 16.41
C SER A 212 -1.13 18.28 15.72
N LEU A 213 -0.92 17.12 16.33
CA LEU A 213 -0.21 15.99 15.72
C LEU A 213 -1.17 15.04 14.99
N ALA A 214 -2.33 14.75 15.58
CA ALA A 214 -3.27 13.78 15.04
C ALA A 214 -4.05 14.31 13.83
N LEU A 215 -4.45 15.58 13.82
CA LEU A 215 -5.26 16.15 12.72
C LEU A 215 -4.48 16.20 11.40
N PRO A 216 -3.22 16.70 11.34
CA PRO A 216 -2.45 16.65 10.10
C PRO A 216 -2.17 15.21 9.64
N GLN A 217 -1.92 14.28 10.57
CA GLN A 217 -1.69 12.87 10.26
C GLN A 217 -2.95 12.20 9.71
N PHE A 218 -4.10 12.45 10.31
CA PHE A 218 -5.39 11.98 9.82
C PHE A 218 -5.70 12.55 8.44
N TRP A 219 -5.54 13.86 8.24
CA TRP A 219 -5.73 14.48 6.94
C TRP A 219 -4.74 13.92 5.90
N TYR A 220 -3.48 13.71 6.28
CA TYR A 220 -2.49 13.14 5.38
C TYR A 220 -2.82 11.71 4.98
N ALA A 221 -3.06 10.82 5.95
CA ALA A 221 -3.29 9.41 5.70
C ALA A 221 -4.66 9.13 5.07
N SER A 222 -5.69 9.92 5.41
CA SER A 222 -7.05 9.71 4.89
C SER A 222 -7.35 10.49 3.61
N HIS A 223 -6.69 11.62 3.37
CA HIS A 223 -6.92 12.44 2.18
C HIS A 223 -5.67 12.62 1.33
N TYR A 224 -4.57 13.17 1.86
CA TYR A 224 -3.43 13.58 1.01
C TYR A 224 -2.70 12.41 0.33
N GLU A 225 -2.24 11.42 1.10
CA GLU A 225 -1.50 10.27 0.57
C GLU A 225 -2.39 9.47 -0.40
N PRO A 226 -3.64 9.11 -0.05
CA PRO A 226 -4.54 8.48 -1.01
C PRO A 226 -4.78 9.36 -2.24
N ALA A 227 -4.95 10.68 -2.10
CA ALA A 227 -5.20 11.60 -3.23
C ALA A 227 -3.99 11.81 -4.16
N ASN A 228 -2.78 11.52 -3.70
CA ASN A 228 -1.53 11.70 -4.45
C ASN A 228 -0.82 10.38 -4.80
N ALA A 229 -1.38 9.22 -4.41
CA ALA A 229 -0.82 7.92 -4.77
C ALA A 229 -0.90 7.71 -6.29
N PRO A 230 0.22 7.37 -6.97
CA PRO A 230 0.23 7.14 -8.40
C PRO A 230 -0.59 5.90 -8.76
N THR A 231 -1.16 5.90 -9.96
CA THR A 231 -1.78 4.70 -10.53
C THR A 231 -0.69 3.70 -10.87
N VAL A 232 -0.79 2.46 -10.35
CA VAL A 232 0.18 1.41 -10.65
C VAL A 232 -0.57 0.19 -11.16
N VAL A 233 -0.40 -0.10 -12.45
CA VAL A 233 -0.94 -1.30 -13.08
C VAL A 233 0.22 -2.11 -13.65
N ALA A 234 0.28 -3.37 -13.27
CA ALA A 234 1.15 -4.36 -13.87
C ALA A 234 0.42 -5.02 -15.04
N VAL A 235 1.12 -5.15 -16.17
CA VAL A 235 0.63 -5.87 -17.34
C VAL A 235 1.56 -7.05 -17.58
N GLU A 236 1.01 -8.25 -17.62
CA GLU A 236 1.74 -9.48 -17.86
C GLU A 236 1.18 -10.18 -19.10
N ASN A 237 2.08 -10.58 -19.99
CA ASN A 237 1.75 -11.26 -21.22
C ASN A 237 2.41 -12.64 -21.25
N SER A 238 1.72 -13.64 -21.77
CA SER A 238 2.32 -14.92 -22.15
C SER A 238 1.79 -15.40 -23.50
N ILE A 239 2.62 -16.17 -24.21
CA ILE A 239 2.23 -16.93 -25.39
C ILE A 239 2.47 -18.40 -25.08
N GLU A 240 1.41 -19.20 -25.15
CA GLU A 240 1.36 -20.61 -24.75
C GLU A 240 0.81 -21.46 -25.90
N ASP A 241 0.95 -22.78 -25.79
CA ASP A 241 0.39 -23.77 -26.73
C ASP A 241 0.71 -23.50 -28.22
N VAL A 242 1.95 -23.09 -28.52
CA VAL A 242 2.38 -22.84 -29.90
C VAL A 242 2.55 -24.16 -30.64
N GLU A 243 1.57 -24.53 -31.45
CA GLU A 243 1.51 -25.80 -32.18
C GLU A 243 1.30 -25.59 -33.68
N VAL A 244 2.05 -26.32 -34.51
CA VAL A 244 1.82 -26.35 -35.96
C VAL A 244 0.70 -27.34 -36.27
N ARG A 245 -0.40 -26.86 -36.88
CA ARG A 245 -1.55 -27.67 -37.30
C ARG A 245 -1.83 -27.48 -38.79
N GLY A 246 -1.35 -28.41 -39.61
CA GLY A 246 -1.54 -28.35 -41.05
C GLY A 246 -0.82 -27.15 -41.68
N ALA A 247 -1.58 -26.20 -42.22
CA ALA A 247 -1.05 -25.02 -42.91
C ALA A 247 -0.91 -23.78 -42.00
N HIS A 248 -1.22 -23.89 -40.71
CA HIS A 248 -1.17 -22.79 -39.76
C HIS A 248 -0.53 -23.19 -38.43
N VAL A 249 -0.13 -22.19 -37.67
CA VAL A 249 0.32 -22.26 -36.28
C VAL A 249 -0.82 -21.76 -35.42
N GLU A 250 -1.26 -22.57 -34.46
CA GLU A 250 -2.20 -22.16 -33.41
C GLU A 250 -1.39 -21.77 -32.17
N PHE A 251 -1.85 -20.75 -31.46
CA PHE A 251 -1.25 -20.34 -30.20
C PHE A 251 -2.28 -19.64 -29.31
N THR A 252 -2.07 -19.73 -28.00
CA THR A 252 -2.87 -19.06 -26.97
C THR A 252 -2.09 -17.88 -26.44
N VAL A 253 -2.73 -16.73 -26.30
CA VAL A 253 -2.14 -15.53 -25.68
C VAL A 253 -2.92 -15.25 -24.40
N ASN A 254 -2.22 -15.14 -23.28
CA ASN A 254 -2.80 -14.68 -22.02
C ASN A 254 -2.28 -13.28 -21.71
N ILE A 255 -3.21 -12.37 -21.39
CA ILE A 255 -2.92 -10.98 -21.02
C ILE A 255 -3.57 -10.74 -19.67
N THR A 256 -2.77 -10.35 -18.68
CA THR A 256 -3.22 -10.07 -17.32
C THR A 256 -2.92 -8.63 -16.96
N LEU A 257 -3.93 -7.91 -16.48
CA LEU A 257 -3.83 -6.57 -15.93
C LEU A 257 -4.11 -6.64 -14.44
N LYS A 258 -3.15 -6.20 -13.62
CA LYS A 258 -3.31 -6.17 -12.17
C LYS A 258 -3.05 -4.79 -11.62
N ASN A 259 -3.99 -4.26 -10.85
CA ASN A 259 -3.77 -3.04 -10.09
C ASN A 259 -2.95 -3.36 -8.84
N THR A 260 -1.65 -3.07 -8.88
CA THR A 260 -0.74 -3.24 -7.73
C THR A 260 -0.68 -1.99 -6.85
N GLY A 261 -1.43 -0.94 -7.23
CA GLY A 261 -1.62 0.27 -6.45
C GLY A 261 -2.68 0.11 -5.34
N ARG A 262 -2.71 1.11 -4.45
CA ARG A 262 -3.70 1.18 -3.34
C ARG A 262 -4.98 1.93 -3.72
N THR A 263 -5.01 2.52 -4.91
CA THR A 263 -6.13 3.33 -5.40
C THR A 263 -6.79 2.63 -6.58
N PRO A 264 -8.13 2.72 -6.71
CA PRO A 264 -8.82 2.17 -7.86
C PRO A 264 -8.44 2.93 -9.13
N VAL A 265 -8.28 2.18 -10.22
CA VAL A 265 -7.93 2.70 -11.53
C VAL A 265 -9.05 2.45 -12.53
N ARG A 266 -9.11 3.29 -13.56
CA ARG A 266 -10.01 3.14 -14.70
C ARG A 266 -9.16 2.99 -15.95
N VAL A 267 -9.35 1.91 -16.68
CA VAL A 267 -8.67 1.65 -17.95
C VAL A 267 -9.23 2.62 -18.98
N LEU A 268 -8.46 3.60 -19.43
CA LEU A 268 -8.95 4.57 -20.40
C LEU A 268 -9.00 3.99 -21.81
N THR A 269 -7.93 3.29 -22.21
CA THR A 269 -7.83 2.56 -23.48
C THR A 269 -6.89 1.37 -23.29
N SER A 270 -7.12 0.31 -24.06
CA SER A 270 -6.24 -0.84 -24.10
C SER A 270 -6.09 -1.37 -25.52
N LEU A 271 -4.87 -1.78 -25.88
CA LEU A 271 -4.55 -2.37 -27.17
C LEU A 271 -3.60 -3.54 -26.94
N TYR A 272 -3.87 -4.66 -27.59
CA TYR A 272 -2.86 -5.68 -27.84
C TYR A 272 -2.59 -5.76 -29.33
N GLU A 273 -1.35 -6.12 -29.64
CA GLU A 273 -0.90 -6.41 -30.98
C GLU A 273 -0.14 -7.75 -30.96
N ILE A 274 -0.45 -8.60 -31.93
CA ILE A 274 0.25 -9.87 -32.16
C ILE A 274 0.97 -9.75 -33.49
N THR A 275 2.29 -9.93 -33.47
CA THR A 275 3.15 -9.90 -34.65
C THR A 275 3.89 -11.22 -34.84
N GLY A 276 4.17 -11.53 -36.10
CA GLY A 276 5.05 -12.61 -36.49
C GLY A 276 6.27 -12.07 -37.19
N THR A 277 7.44 -12.61 -36.85
CA THR A 277 8.71 -12.19 -37.44
C THR A 277 9.46 -13.40 -37.96
N ASP A 278 9.99 -13.26 -39.17
CA ASP A 278 10.93 -14.23 -39.71
C ASP A 278 12.29 -14.10 -39.01
N VAL A 279 12.88 -15.23 -38.62
CA VAL A 279 14.14 -15.27 -37.89
C VAL A 279 15.11 -16.19 -38.61
N THR A 280 16.19 -15.61 -39.11
CA THR A 280 17.29 -16.36 -39.69
C THR A 280 18.39 -16.53 -38.66
N VAL A 281 18.54 -17.75 -38.13
CA VAL A 281 19.64 -18.11 -37.23
C VAL A 281 20.84 -18.57 -38.05
N ARG A 282 21.99 -17.91 -37.86
CA ARG A 282 23.24 -18.22 -38.55
C ARG A 282 24.10 -19.15 -37.70
N PRO A 283 24.79 -20.12 -38.31
CA PRO A 283 25.67 -21.04 -37.60
C PRO A 283 26.98 -20.38 -37.11
N ARG A 284 27.28 -19.16 -37.56
CA ARG A 284 28.48 -18.40 -37.18
C ARG A 284 28.11 -16.95 -36.88
N PRO A 285 28.76 -16.31 -35.88
CA PRO A 285 28.46 -14.93 -35.52
C PRO A 285 28.87 -13.98 -36.65
N VAL A 286 28.04 -12.97 -36.89
CA VAL A 286 28.37 -11.85 -37.77
C VAL A 286 29.42 -10.97 -37.07
N PRO A 287 30.52 -10.62 -37.75
CA PRO A 287 31.51 -9.69 -37.22
C PRO A 287 30.89 -8.34 -36.80
N PRO A 288 31.32 -7.72 -35.68
CA PRO A 288 30.73 -6.47 -35.18
C PRO A 288 30.73 -5.31 -36.19
N ASP A 289 31.74 -5.25 -37.06
CA ASP A 289 31.91 -4.26 -38.14
C ASP A 289 30.90 -4.42 -39.29
N ARG A 290 30.15 -5.53 -39.32
CA ARG A 290 29.12 -5.83 -40.32
C ARG A 290 27.72 -5.91 -39.75
N LEU A 291 27.55 -5.59 -38.45
CA LEU A 291 26.23 -5.44 -37.88
C LEU A 291 25.56 -4.23 -38.54
N PRO A 292 24.29 -4.32 -38.97
CA PRO A 292 23.58 -3.18 -39.53
C PRO A 292 23.20 -2.22 -38.40
N VAL A 293 24.18 -1.45 -37.92
CA VAL A 293 24.03 -0.45 -36.84
C VAL A 293 22.96 0.60 -37.21
N GLY A 294 22.73 0.84 -38.51
CA GLY A 294 21.64 1.71 -38.99
C GLY A 294 20.23 1.22 -38.61
N ASP A 295 20.04 -0.08 -38.39
CA ASP A 295 18.76 -0.68 -38.00
C ASP A 295 18.52 -0.60 -36.49
N LEU A 296 19.51 -0.09 -35.71
CA LEU A 296 19.39 0.10 -34.26
C LEU A 296 18.23 1.00 -33.87
N MET A 297 17.84 1.94 -34.73
CA MET A 297 16.79 2.91 -34.46
C MET A 297 15.43 2.50 -35.03
N GLY A 298 15.36 1.48 -35.91
CA GLY A 298 14.20 1.24 -36.78
C GLY A 298 13.35 -0.01 -36.51
N GLY A 299 13.54 -0.73 -35.40
CA GLY A 299 12.81 -1.97 -35.10
C GLY A 299 11.77 -1.82 -33.98
N ASN A 300 10.97 -2.87 -33.78
CA ASN A 300 10.09 -3.01 -32.62
C ASN A 300 10.77 -3.77 -31.45
N TYR A 301 11.99 -4.30 -31.64
CA TYR A 301 12.72 -5.16 -30.68
C TYR A 301 13.61 -4.40 -29.70
N GLY A 302 13.97 -4.95 -28.54
CA GLY A 302 15.00 -4.34 -27.69
C GLY A 302 16.38 -4.28 -28.38
N ALA A 303 17.21 -3.31 -28.02
CA ALA A 303 18.55 -3.11 -28.64
C ALA A 303 19.42 -4.38 -28.58
N ALA A 304 19.28 -5.21 -27.55
CA ALA A 304 20.01 -6.47 -27.41
C ALA A 304 19.65 -7.52 -28.48
N ALA A 305 18.38 -7.64 -28.85
CA ALA A 305 17.94 -8.54 -29.93
C ALA A 305 18.41 -8.03 -31.31
N ARG A 306 18.40 -6.70 -31.51
CA ARG A 306 18.89 -6.06 -32.76
C ARG A 306 20.40 -6.23 -32.98
N LEU A 307 21.17 -6.38 -31.89
CA LEU A 307 22.62 -6.57 -31.93
C LEU A 307 23.07 -8.04 -31.91
N SER A 308 22.12 -8.99 -32.07
CA SER A 308 22.48 -10.40 -32.09
C SER A 308 23.43 -10.71 -33.25
N THR A 309 24.60 -11.26 -32.92
CA THR A 309 25.55 -11.73 -33.94
C THR A 309 25.10 -13.06 -34.56
N TYR A 310 24.16 -13.77 -33.95
CA TYR A 310 23.73 -15.11 -34.38
C TYR A 310 22.38 -15.13 -35.08
N ALA A 311 21.55 -14.10 -34.96
CA ALA A 311 20.22 -14.08 -35.53
C ALA A 311 19.98 -12.76 -36.27
N THR A 312 19.33 -12.84 -37.43
CA THR A 312 18.78 -11.68 -38.13
C THR A 312 17.27 -11.77 -38.06
N TYR A 313 16.63 -10.69 -37.61
CA TYR A 313 15.18 -10.56 -37.51
C TYR A 313 14.67 -9.80 -38.74
N GLY A 314 13.64 -10.33 -39.39
CA GLY A 314 12.92 -9.63 -40.45
C GLY A 314 12.03 -8.50 -39.92
N GLU A 315 11.31 -7.85 -40.82
CA GLU A 315 10.28 -6.87 -40.46
C GLU A 315 9.09 -7.58 -39.78
N PRO A 316 8.64 -7.12 -38.60
CA PRO A 316 7.45 -7.67 -37.94
C PRO A 316 6.21 -7.52 -38.82
N GLN A 317 5.42 -8.58 -38.94
CA GLN A 317 4.18 -8.57 -39.69
C GLN A 317 3.00 -8.73 -38.74
N LEU A 318 2.04 -7.81 -38.87
CA LEU A 318 0.83 -7.83 -38.06
C LEU A 318 0.01 -9.11 -38.35
N ILE A 319 -0.28 -9.87 -37.29
CA ILE A 319 -1.18 -11.03 -37.34
C ILE A 319 -2.57 -10.61 -36.85
N GLN A 320 -2.64 -9.97 -35.69
CA GLN A 320 -3.89 -9.61 -35.04
C GLN A 320 -3.70 -8.38 -34.16
N VAL A 321 -4.74 -7.54 -34.06
CA VAL A 321 -4.79 -6.37 -33.18
C VAL A 321 -6.19 -6.26 -32.60
N GLY A 322 -6.29 -5.86 -31.33
CA GLY A 322 -7.59 -5.70 -30.69
C GLY A 322 -7.51 -5.08 -29.29
N PRO A 323 -8.66 -4.78 -28.67
CA PRO A 323 -8.69 -4.30 -27.29
C PRO A 323 -8.51 -5.49 -26.34
N ILE A 324 -7.88 -5.27 -25.19
CA ILE A 324 -7.74 -6.34 -24.18
C ILE A 324 -9.08 -6.60 -23.49
N GLY A 325 -9.80 -5.54 -23.16
CA GLY A 325 -11.09 -5.61 -22.47
C GLY A 325 -12.01 -4.48 -22.86
N GLU A 326 -13.03 -4.22 -22.02
CA GLU A 326 -13.86 -3.03 -22.19
C GLU A 326 -13.06 -1.76 -21.85
N ASP A 327 -13.00 -0.82 -22.79
CA ASP A 327 -12.54 0.53 -22.49
C ASP A 327 -13.41 1.09 -21.33
N HIS A 328 -12.77 1.71 -20.33
CA HIS A 328 -13.32 2.24 -19.08
C HIS A 328 -13.65 1.21 -17.98
N ALA A 329 -13.12 0.00 -18.08
CA ALA A 329 -13.18 -0.97 -16.99
C ALA A 329 -12.58 -0.38 -15.70
N TRP A 330 -13.30 -0.59 -14.59
CA TRP A 330 -12.83 -0.26 -13.25
C TRP A 330 -12.03 -1.44 -12.70
N ILE A 331 -10.86 -1.18 -12.13
CA ILE A 331 -10.00 -2.18 -11.49
C ILE A 331 -9.67 -1.66 -10.07
N GLY A 332 -10.21 -2.33 -9.06
CA GLY A 332 -9.97 -2.03 -7.66
C GLY A 332 -8.52 -2.33 -7.23
N PRO A 333 -8.10 -1.88 -6.04
CA PRO A 333 -6.79 -2.24 -5.49
C PRO A 333 -6.65 -3.77 -5.37
N ASP A 334 -5.51 -4.30 -5.80
CA ASP A 334 -5.19 -5.73 -5.85
C ASP A 334 -6.09 -6.59 -6.76
N GLU A 335 -7.02 -5.98 -7.51
CA GLU A 335 -7.85 -6.69 -8.48
C GLU A 335 -7.09 -6.99 -9.77
N GLU A 336 -7.50 -8.09 -10.40
CA GLU A 336 -6.88 -8.65 -11.59
C GLU A 336 -7.93 -8.89 -12.67
N TYR A 337 -7.59 -8.52 -13.90
CA TYR A 337 -8.36 -8.77 -15.10
C TYR A 337 -7.51 -9.58 -16.08
N ALA A 338 -8.01 -10.76 -16.47
CA ALA A 338 -7.31 -11.65 -17.39
C ALA A 338 -8.11 -11.85 -18.68
N THR A 339 -7.41 -11.84 -19.81
CA THR A 339 -7.97 -12.09 -21.14
C THR A 339 -7.14 -13.16 -21.85
N THR A 340 -7.83 -14.18 -22.35
CA THR A 340 -7.23 -15.25 -23.15
C THR A 340 -7.70 -15.13 -24.60
N LEU A 341 -6.75 -15.07 -25.52
CA LEU A 341 -6.98 -14.95 -26.95
C LEU A 341 -6.42 -16.19 -27.65
N ARG A 342 -7.07 -16.59 -28.74
CA ARG A 342 -6.54 -17.61 -29.65
C ARG A 342 -6.13 -16.94 -30.95
N GLY A 343 -4.89 -17.18 -31.35
CA GLY A 343 -4.32 -16.66 -32.57
C GLY A 343 -4.00 -17.77 -33.57
N HIS A 344 -3.99 -17.39 -34.85
CA HIS A 344 -3.58 -18.25 -35.95
C HIS A 344 -2.59 -17.52 -36.85
N ALA A 345 -1.49 -18.17 -37.21
CA ALA A 345 -0.49 -17.63 -38.13
C ALA A 345 -0.19 -18.64 -39.26
N PRO A 346 0.23 -18.21 -40.46
CA PRO A 346 0.64 -19.15 -41.51
C PRO A 346 1.88 -19.96 -41.10
N ALA A 347 1.83 -21.28 -41.30
CA ALA A 347 2.96 -22.15 -41.00
C ALA A 347 4.16 -21.84 -41.91
N GLY A 348 5.38 -21.91 -41.35
CA GLY A 348 6.63 -21.70 -42.07
C GLY A 348 6.93 -20.25 -42.49
N ARG A 349 6.05 -19.29 -42.16
CA ARG A 349 6.25 -17.86 -42.46
C ARG A 349 7.02 -17.11 -41.37
N PHE A 350 6.89 -17.53 -40.11
CA PHE A 350 7.44 -16.84 -38.95
C PHE A 350 8.29 -17.80 -38.11
N GLY A 351 9.41 -17.30 -37.58
CA GLY A 351 10.25 -18.00 -36.61
C GLY A 351 9.99 -17.56 -35.17
N LEU A 352 9.36 -16.39 -34.98
CA LEU A 352 9.07 -15.80 -33.68
C LEU A 352 7.67 -15.18 -33.71
N LEU A 353 6.88 -15.48 -32.68
CA LEU A 353 5.64 -14.78 -32.37
C LEU A 353 5.91 -13.79 -31.25
N ARG A 354 5.23 -12.64 -31.29
CA ARG A 354 5.30 -11.62 -30.26
C ARG A 354 3.92 -11.05 -29.98
N VAL A 355 3.64 -10.83 -28.70
CA VAL A 355 2.51 -10.03 -28.24
C VAL A 355 3.04 -8.78 -27.56
N THR A 356 2.56 -7.63 -28.00
CA THR A 356 2.71 -6.32 -27.37
C THR A 356 1.39 -5.92 -26.79
N THR A 357 1.43 -5.23 -25.65
CA THR A 357 0.23 -4.74 -24.99
C THR A 357 0.52 -3.38 -24.41
N ASP A 358 -0.38 -2.44 -24.68
CA ASP A 358 -0.33 -1.08 -24.18
C ASP A 358 -1.67 -0.71 -23.53
N VAL A 359 -1.59 -0.17 -22.32
CA VAL A 359 -2.75 0.19 -21.50
C VAL A 359 -2.54 1.59 -20.97
N ALA A 360 -3.54 2.45 -21.20
CA ALA A 360 -3.64 3.73 -20.53
C ALA A 360 -4.61 3.60 -19.36
N VAL A 361 -4.19 4.03 -18.19
CA VAL A 361 -5.03 4.03 -16.99
C VAL A 361 -5.03 5.42 -16.38
N ALA A 362 -6.12 5.76 -15.69
CA ALA A 362 -6.16 6.92 -14.82
C ALA A 362 -6.79 6.55 -13.50
N ARG A 363 -6.72 7.44 -12.53
CA ARG A 363 -7.41 7.24 -11.26
C ARG A 363 -8.92 7.25 -11.47
N ALA A 364 -9.59 6.24 -10.91
CA ALA A 364 -11.03 6.07 -11.11
C ALA A 364 -11.87 7.23 -10.56
N ASP A 365 -11.40 7.89 -9.50
CA ASP A 365 -12.04 9.04 -8.84
C ASP A 365 -11.68 10.40 -9.47
N ARG A 366 -10.80 10.42 -10.47
CA ARG A 366 -10.38 11.65 -11.17
C ARG A 366 -10.91 11.74 -12.58
N VAL A 367 -11.18 10.61 -13.21
CA VAL A 367 -11.75 10.53 -14.55
C VAL A 367 -13.02 9.70 -14.48
N GLU A 368 -14.16 10.36 -14.42
CA GLU A 368 -15.46 9.73 -14.57
C GLU A 368 -15.99 9.99 -15.97
N VAL A 369 -16.45 8.96 -16.66
CA VAL A 369 -16.94 9.06 -18.03
C VAL A 369 -18.45 8.95 -17.97
N ALA A 370 -19.17 9.87 -18.61
CA ALA A 370 -20.63 9.85 -18.54
C ALA A 370 -21.17 8.56 -19.16
N ASP A 371 -22.20 7.98 -18.51
CA ASP A 371 -22.97 6.86 -19.01
C ASP A 371 -23.87 7.30 -20.18
N GLY A 372 -23.24 7.63 -21.31
CA GLY A 372 -23.90 7.96 -22.56
C GLY A 372 -24.07 6.72 -23.46
N PRO A 373 -24.92 6.79 -24.50
CA PRO A 373 -25.00 5.74 -25.51
C PRO A 373 -23.60 5.49 -26.06
N ARG A 374 -23.05 4.30 -25.78
CA ARG A 374 -21.73 3.85 -26.26
C ARG A 374 -21.70 4.12 -27.76
N SER A 375 -20.91 5.08 -28.24
CA SER A 375 -20.56 5.11 -29.65
C SER A 375 -19.64 3.91 -29.88
N THR A 376 -20.25 2.75 -30.10
CA THR A 376 -19.56 1.47 -30.28
C THR A 376 -18.68 1.47 -31.53
N HIS A 377 -18.86 2.44 -32.41
CA HIS A 377 -18.11 2.59 -33.63
C HIS A 377 -16.97 3.58 -33.43
N ARG A 378 -15.74 3.06 -33.34
CA ARG A 378 -14.55 3.88 -33.55
C ARG A 378 -14.58 4.42 -34.96
N ARG A 379 -14.54 5.75 -35.11
CA ARG A 379 -14.57 6.37 -36.44
C ARG A 379 -13.14 6.47 -36.94
N VAL A 380 -12.84 5.76 -38.03
CA VAL A 380 -11.58 5.94 -38.74
C VAL A 380 -11.61 7.31 -39.43
N LYS A 381 -10.57 8.12 -39.18
CA LYS A 381 -10.38 9.47 -39.70
C LYS A 381 -8.95 9.63 -40.22
N ASP A 382 -8.77 10.55 -41.15
CA ASP A 382 -7.47 11.03 -41.61
C ASP A 382 -7.23 12.41 -40.98
N CYS A 383 -6.10 12.55 -40.29
CA CYS A 383 -5.73 13.70 -39.49
C CYS A 383 -4.38 14.25 -39.96
N GLY A 384 -4.35 14.78 -41.18
CA GLY A 384 -3.13 15.35 -41.77
C GLY A 384 -2.15 14.29 -42.24
N GLY A 385 -2.64 13.21 -42.87
CA GLY A 385 -1.82 12.09 -43.34
C GLY A 385 -1.68 10.96 -42.30
N VAL A 386 -2.19 11.17 -41.09
CA VAL A 386 -2.26 10.16 -40.02
C VAL A 386 -3.64 9.52 -40.02
N ARG A 387 -3.72 8.22 -40.28
CA ARG A 387 -4.97 7.45 -40.17
C ARG A 387 -5.12 6.94 -38.75
N MET A 388 -6.20 7.34 -38.09
CA MET A 388 -6.51 6.89 -36.74
C MET A 388 -7.99 6.59 -36.55
N ALA A 389 -8.31 5.72 -35.59
CA ALA A 389 -9.65 5.52 -35.11
C ALA A 389 -9.78 6.13 -33.71
N GLU A 390 -10.74 7.03 -33.53
CA GLU A 390 -10.98 7.67 -32.23
C GLU A 390 -12.35 7.30 -31.66
N ILE A 391 -12.42 7.29 -30.33
CA ILE A 391 -13.63 7.35 -29.52
C ILE A 391 -13.54 8.62 -28.67
N ARG A 392 -14.63 9.36 -28.61
CA ARG A 392 -14.76 10.55 -27.75
C ARG A 392 -15.88 10.32 -26.76
N ARG A 393 -15.65 10.65 -25.50
CA ARG A 393 -16.67 10.55 -24.45
C ARG A 393 -16.64 11.76 -23.54
N PRO A 394 -17.79 12.37 -23.22
CA PRO A 394 -17.83 13.43 -22.24
C PRO A 394 -17.40 12.91 -20.87
N ILE A 395 -16.60 13.70 -20.15
CA ILE A 395 -16.24 13.45 -18.77
C ILE A 395 -17.43 13.86 -17.90
N ALA A 396 -17.89 12.97 -17.03
CA ALA A 396 -18.91 13.28 -16.04
C ALA A 396 -18.34 14.28 -15.03
N HIS A 397 -19.15 15.24 -14.61
CA HIS A 397 -18.80 16.16 -13.53
C HIS A 397 -19.15 15.50 -12.18
N PRO A 398 -18.17 15.02 -11.39
CA PRO A 398 -18.45 14.31 -10.15
C PRO A 398 -19.00 15.24 -9.06
N GLY A 399 -18.72 16.55 -9.13
CA GLY A 399 -19.16 17.57 -8.18
C GLY A 399 -20.26 18.51 -8.69
N THR A 400 -21.15 18.93 -7.79
CA THR A 400 -22.22 19.92 -8.05
C THR A 400 -21.69 21.32 -8.45
N PHE A 401 -20.40 21.58 -8.31
CA PHE A 401 -19.75 22.83 -8.74
C PHE A 401 -18.74 22.62 -9.88
N ASP A 402 -18.42 21.37 -10.24
CA ASP A 402 -17.42 21.09 -11.27
C ASP A 402 -17.90 21.60 -12.64
N TRP A 403 -19.20 21.54 -12.91
CA TRP A 403 -19.79 22.11 -14.14
C TRP A 403 -19.63 23.64 -14.26
N LEU A 404 -19.36 24.36 -13.16
CA LEU A 404 -19.14 25.82 -13.17
C LEU A 404 -17.68 26.20 -13.44
N THR A 405 -16.74 25.31 -13.11
CA THR A 405 -15.30 25.57 -13.17
C THR A 405 -14.59 24.77 -14.26
N GLU A 406 -15.19 23.66 -14.67
CA GLU A 406 -14.68 22.78 -15.71
C GLU A 406 -15.55 22.97 -16.95
N SER A 407 -15.05 23.76 -17.89
CA SER A 407 -15.52 23.76 -19.29
C SER A 407 -15.74 22.33 -19.80
N ASP A 408 -16.72 22.10 -20.66
CA ASP A 408 -17.03 20.79 -21.26
C ASP A 408 -15.76 20.05 -21.71
N ARG A 409 -15.39 18.98 -20.99
CA ARG A 409 -14.24 18.12 -21.28
C ARG A 409 -14.68 16.80 -21.89
N GLU A 410 -13.83 16.25 -22.74
CA GLU A 410 -13.99 14.92 -23.29
C GLU A 410 -12.71 14.11 -23.15
N LEU A 411 -12.89 12.83 -22.85
CA LEU A 411 -11.87 11.81 -22.95
C LEU A 411 -11.83 11.33 -24.41
N VAL A 412 -10.69 11.53 -25.06
CA VAL A 412 -10.44 11.07 -26.42
C VAL A 412 -9.45 9.93 -26.38
N THR A 413 -9.91 8.73 -26.73
CA THR A 413 -9.05 7.56 -26.91
C THR A 413 -8.88 7.34 -28.41
N TYR A 414 -7.65 7.10 -28.85
CA TYR A 414 -7.38 6.97 -30.28
C TYR A 414 -6.33 5.93 -30.57
N TRP A 415 -6.51 5.24 -31.70
CA TRP A 415 -5.66 4.19 -32.21
C TRP A 415 -5.10 4.65 -33.54
N VAL A 416 -3.79 4.77 -33.63
CA VAL A 416 -3.15 5.21 -34.86
C VAL A 416 -2.67 4.01 -35.64
N PHE A 417 -2.99 3.96 -36.94
CA PHE A 417 -2.70 2.80 -37.81
C PHE A 417 -1.61 3.07 -38.83
N SER A 418 -1.42 4.33 -39.24
CA SER A 418 -0.41 4.73 -40.23
C SER A 418 -0.23 6.24 -40.25
N GLY A 419 0.96 6.74 -40.56
CA GLY A 419 1.21 8.16 -40.86
C GLY A 419 2.69 8.51 -40.92
N GLU A 420 3.08 9.45 -41.79
CA GLU A 420 4.45 9.95 -41.87
C GLU A 420 4.72 10.96 -40.74
N GLY A 421 5.89 10.89 -40.11
CA GLY A 421 6.37 11.90 -39.15
C GLY A 421 5.88 11.81 -37.69
N HIS A 422 5.13 10.77 -37.32
CA HIS A 422 4.67 10.54 -35.93
C HIS A 422 5.25 9.25 -35.30
N SER A 423 6.38 8.77 -35.83
CA SER A 423 7.03 7.52 -35.43
C SER A 423 7.56 7.46 -34.00
N ASP A 424 7.56 8.60 -33.29
CA ASP A 424 8.30 8.77 -32.04
C ASP A 424 7.39 8.87 -30.80
N ALA A 425 6.07 8.68 -30.96
CA ALA A 425 5.09 9.00 -29.91
C ALA A 425 4.76 7.84 -28.95
N SER A 426 5.15 6.60 -29.24
CA SER A 426 5.10 5.55 -28.23
C SER A 426 6.33 5.68 -27.32
N PRO A 427 6.17 5.88 -26.00
CA PRO A 427 7.29 5.95 -25.08
C PRO A 427 8.09 4.64 -24.99
N TRP A 428 7.57 3.54 -25.56
CA TRP A 428 8.16 2.21 -25.43
C TRP A 428 8.50 1.51 -26.77
N TRP A 429 7.71 1.67 -27.86
CA TRP A 429 7.87 0.89 -29.13
C TRP A 429 7.32 1.61 -30.41
N PRO A 430 8.06 1.76 -31.55
CA PRO A 430 7.57 2.45 -32.77
C PRO A 430 7.09 1.53 -33.93
N PRO A 431 6.39 2.03 -34.99
CA PRO A 431 5.62 3.28 -35.10
C PRO A 431 4.08 3.09 -35.18
N PHE A 432 3.54 1.91 -35.51
CA PHE A 432 2.09 1.61 -35.58
C PHE A 432 1.81 0.08 -35.53
N PRO A 433 0.62 -0.36 -35.04
CA PRO A 433 -0.40 0.44 -34.38
C PRO A 433 -0.03 0.75 -32.92
N TRP A 434 -0.35 1.95 -32.46
CA TRP A 434 -0.29 2.31 -31.03
C TRP A 434 -1.60 2.95 -30.60
N THR A 435 -1.88 2.88 -29.31
CA THR A 435 -3.01 3.56 -28.69
C THR A 435 -2.51 4.73 -27.85
N SER A 436 -3.29 5.80 -27.82
CA SER A 436 -3.08 6.89 -26.89
C SER A 436 -4.41 7.42 -26.33
N VAL A 437 -4.31 8.28 -25.33
CA VAL A 437 -5.43 8.96 -24.71
C VAL A 437 -5.07 10.42 -24.44
N SER A 438 -6.05 11.30 -24.61
CA SER A 438 -5.98 12.70 -24.22
C SER A 438 -7.27 13.11 -23.53
N ILE A 439 -7.15 13.97 -22.52
CA ILE A 439 -8.27 14.63 -21.86
C ILE A 439 -8.23 16.08 -22.32
N GLN A 440 -9.20 16.49 -23.14
CA GLN A 440 -9.20 17.80 -23.77
C GLN A 440 -10.58 18.46 -23.68
N HIS A 441 -10.63 19.75 -24.00
CA HIS A 441 -11.90 20.47 -24.14
C HIS A 441 -12.70 20.00 -25.37
N THR A 442 -14.03 20.05 -25.28
CA THR A 442 -14.88 19.68 -26.42
C THR A 442 -14.68 20.63 -27.61
N GLY A 443 -14.82 20.10 -28.82
CA GLY A 443 -14.71 20.89 -30.07
C GLY A 443 -13.32 20.90 -30.70
N HIS A 444 -12.31 20.30 -30.08
CA HIS A 444 -10.99 20.15 -30.69
C HIS A 444 -11.00 19.10 -31.82
N GLY A 445 -10.29 19.42 -32.91
CA GLY A 445 -10.13 18.53 -34.06
C GLY A 445 -9.28 17.29 -33.74
N CYS A 446 -9.19 16.38 -34.70
CA CYS A 446 -8.48 15.12 -34.51
C CYS A 446 -6.94 15.27 -34.48
N GLY A 447 -6.39 16.30 -35.13
CA GLY A 447 -4.96 16.64 -35.04
C GLY A 447 -4.53 17.15 -33.66
N HIS A 448 -5.47 17.67 -32.85
CA HIS A 448 -5.15 18.10 -31.49
C HIS A 448 -4.92 16.91 -30.56
N ALA A 449 -5.70 15.83 -30.73
CA ALA A 449 -5.50 14.60 -29.97
C ALA A 449 -4.12 13.97 -30.19
N LEU A 450 -3.44 14.25 -31.32
CA LEU A 450 -2.08 13.78 -31.60
C LEU A 450 -0.99 14.61 -30.92
N GLN A 451 -1.33 15.78 -30.38
CA GLN A 451 -0.43 16.64 -29.64
C GLN A 451 -0.72 16.48 -28.15
N PRO A 452 0.30 16.31 -27.30
CA PRO A 452 0.08 16.36 -25.86
C PRO A 452 -0.54 17.71 -25.50
N ASP A 453 -1.71 17.72 -24.88
CA ASP A 453 -2.21 18.93 -24.26
C ASP A 453 -1.38 19.18 -22.98
N HIS A 454 -0.94 20.43 -22.79
CA HIS A 454 -0.08 20.81 -21.68
C HIS A 454 -0.85 21.62 -20.63
N ASP A 455 -2.17 21.53 -20.62
CA ASP A 455 -3.05 22.18 -19.65
C ASP A 455 -3.11 21.45 -18.29
N GLY A 456 -2.36 20.34 -18.16
CA GLY A 456 -2.21 19.55 -16.95
C GLY A 456 -3.46 18.74 -16.59
N LEU A 457 -4.39 18.51 -17.51
CA LEU A 457 -5.55 17.65 -17.27
C LEU A 457 -5.14 16.18 -17.08
N GLU A 458 -4.25 15.66 -17.92
CA GLU A 458 -3.73 14.29 -17.79
C GLU A 458 -2.92 14.10 -16.49
N GLU A 459 -2.15 15.11 -16.09
CA GLU A 459 -1.39 15.09 -14.83
C GLU A 459 -2.34 15.06 -13.62
N ARG A 460 -3.40 15.88 -13.63
CA ARG A 460 -4.44 15.90 -12.58
C ARG A 460 -5.25 14.60 -12.54
N ALA A 461 -5.49 14.00 -13.69
CA ALA A 461 -6.13 12.69 -13.83
C ALA A 461 -5.21 11.53 -13.42
N MET A 462 -3.91 11.80 -13.25
CA MET A 462 -2.86 10.79 -13.05
C MET A 462 -2.89 9.72 -14.13
N VAL A 463 -2.92 10.15 -15.40
CA VAL A 463 -2.84 9.24 -16.52
C VAL A 463 -1.48 8.54 -16.51
N GLY A 464 -1.51 7.21 -16.41
CA GLY A 464 -0.35 6.34 -16.47
C GLY A 464 -0.43 5.39 -17.66
N TRP A 465 0.74 5.00 -18.13
CA TRP A 465 0.90 4.02 -19.20
C TRP A 465 1.59 2.78 -18.66
N ALA A 466 1.04 1.61 -18.98
CA ALA A 466 1.67 0.33 -18.70
C ALA A 466 1.69 -0.50 -19.98
N GLY A 467 2.78 -1.21 -20.20
CA GLY A 467 2.90 -2.09 -21.35
C GLY A 467 3.76 -3.30 -21.05
N SER A 468 3.56 -4.35 -21.84
CA SER A 468 4.25 -5.62 -21.68
C SER A 468 4.51 -6.27 -23.02
N VAL A 469 5.54 -7.12 -23.07
CA VAL A 469 5.94 -7.85 -24.26
C VAL A 469 6.22 -9.29 -23.87
N ALA A 470 5.65 -10.22 -24.63
CA ALA A 470 6.03 -11.62 -24.58
C ALA A 470 6.36 -12.12 -25.98
N GLU A 471 7.35 -13.02 -26.05
CA GLU A 471 7.83 -13.60 -27.30
C GLU A 471 7.88 -15.12 -27.14
N ALA A 472 7.51 -15.85 -28.20
CA ALA A 472 7.59 -17.30 -28.24
C ALA A 472 8.13 -17.79 -29.58
N PRO A 473 9.05 -18.76 -29.58
CA PRO A 473 9.54 -19.36 -30.82
C PRO A 473 8.45 -20.19 -31.49
N VAL A 474 8.42 -20.18 -32.82
CA VAL A 474 7.57 -21.08 -33.60
C VAL A 474 8.30 -22.42 -33.76
N PRO A 475 7.70 -23.57 -33.40
CA PRO A 475 8.32 -24.86 -33.62
C PRO A 475 8.59 -25.11 -35.11
N ALA A 476 9.73 -25.74 -35.41
CA ALA A 476 9.98 -26.22 -36.77
C ALA A 476 8.89 -27.23 -37.16
N PRO A 477 8.41 -27.21 -38.42
CA PRO A 477 7.47 -28.22 -38.88
C PRO A 477 8.09 -29.62 -38.72
N PRO A 478 7.30 -30.63 -38.30
CA PRO A 478 7.79 -32.00 -38.22
C PRO A 478 8.35 -32.43 -39.58
N ARG A 479 9.58 -32.95 -39.56
CA ARG A 479 10.30 -33.40 -40.77
C ARG A 479 9.74 -34.68 -41.34
#